data_AF-A0A7Y3UDC8-F1
#
_entry.id   AF-A0A7Y3UDC8-F1
#
_cell.length_a   1.000
_cell.length_b   1.000
_cell.length_c   1.000
_cell.angle_alpha   90.00
_cell.angle_beta   90.00
_cell.angle_gamma   90.00
#
_symmetry.space_group_name_H-M   'P 1'
#
loop_
_entity.id
_entity.type
_entity.pdbx_description
1 polymer ?
#
loop_
_entity_poly.entity_id
_entity_poly.type
_entity_poly.pdbx_seq_one_letter_code
_entity_poly.pdbx_strand_id
1 'polypeptide(L)'
;MQHYRTLQILRAATLPVRVVGALVIVVCIVLLWSAIPVIGAVFLTRLPEVGTVNLPDTEALDTQYASAMQDSRDTFEGRSPFFVPDRQLEEVTPDEPDEPDTGYRPYGGPKLVGLVGARAYFDERLSNGEQFLDIGQRAGNLSLVRIRPPWYADVRWNSYDYEIALFDITGPIYAAPTGDSGNGDGNLFGTGSRGNQRSQEVPFGRRGGRGDRLFDTSNDDIGIPRGNDLFIQPEDN
;
A
#
# COMPACT_ATOMS: atom_id res chain seq x y z
N MET A 1 58.31 -20.83 -54.94
CA MET A 1 57.53 -19.56 -54.93
C MET A 1 56.30 -19.66 -54.01
N GLN A 2 56.46 -19.76 -52.68
CA GLN A 2 55.29 -19.81 -51.76
C GLN A 2 55.46 -19.07 -50.43
N HIS A 3 56.56 -18.34 -50.17
CA HIS A 3 56.83 -17.75 -48.85
C HIS A 3 56.50 -16.26 -48.69
N TYR A 4 55.84 -15.60 -49.65
CA TYR A 4 55.60 -14.14 -49.58
C TYR A 4 54.20 -13.71 -49.12
N ARG A 5 53.27 -14.64 -48.84
CA ARG A 5 51.87 -14.30 -48.48
C ARG A 5 51.60 -14.03 -46.99
N THR A 6 52.51 -14.37 -46.09
CA THR A 6 52.26 -14.30 -44.63
C THR A 6 52.53 -12.93 -44.00
N LEU A 7 53.22 -12.01 -44.67
CA LEU A 7 53.59 -10.71 -44.08
C LEU A 7 52.56 -9.58 -44.26
N GLN A 8 51.48 -9.77 -45.03
CA GLN A 8 50.47 -8.71 -45.25
C GLN A 8 49.36 -8.67 -44.19
N ILE A 9 49.19 -9.71 -43.36
CA ILE A 9 48.07 -9.79 -42.41
C ILE A 9 48.33 -8.98 -41.13
N LEU A 10 49.59 -8.65 -40.81
CA LEU A 10 49.94 -7.98 -39.55
C LEU A 10 49.79 -6.45 -39.55
N ARG A 11 49.57 -5.80 -40.70
CA ARG A 11 49.34 -4.34 -40.76
C ARG A 11 47.87 -3.92 -40.64
N ALA A 12 46.92 -4.85 -40.72
CA ALA A 12 45.48 -4.55 -40.65
C ALA A 12 44.94 -4.44 -39.20
N ALA A 13 45.72 -4.84 -38.19
CA ALA A 13 45.23 -4.96 -36.82
C ALA A 13 45.38 -3.68 -35.94
N THR A 14 46.02 -2.61 -36.43
CA THR A 14 46.27 -1.39 -35.62
C THR A 14 45.34 -0.22 -35.94
N LEU A 15 44.53 -0.32 -36.99
CA LEU A 15 43.51 0.69 -37.33
C LEU A 15 42.26 0.70 -36.40
N PRO A 16 41.77 -0.41 -35.81
CA PRO A 16 40.54 -0.36 -35.02
C PRO A 16 40.72 0.35 -33.67
N VAL A 17 41.95 0.38 -33.12
CA VAL A 17 42.20 0.97 -31.80
C VAL A 17 41.99 2.48 -31.79
N ARG A 18 42.35 3.18 -32.88
CA ARG A 18 42.17 4.64 -33.00
C ARG A 18 40.70 5.02 -33.15
N VAL A 19 39.93 4.21 -33.89
CA VAL A 19 38.50 4.45 -34.11
C VAL A 19 37.72 4.20 -32.82
N VAL A 20 38.03 3.13 -32.09
CA VAL A 20 37.41 2.84 -30.79
C VAL A 20 37.75 3.94 -29.78
N GLY A 21 39.02 4.38 -29.73
CA GLY A 21 39.42 5.48 -28.86
C GLY A 21 38.69 6.79 -29.15
N ALA A 22 38.54 7.15 -30.43
CA ALA A 22 37.79 8.34 -30.81
C ALA A 22 36.31 8.24 -30.43
N LEU A 23 35.69 7.06 -30.58
CA LEU A 23 34.28 6.85 -30.23
C LEU A 23 34.04 6.98 -28.72
N VAL A 24 34.94 6.44 -27.89
CA VAL A 24 34.86 6.60 -26.42
C VAL A 24 34.94 8.07 -26.02
N ILE A 25 35.84 8.85 -26.63
CA ILE A 25 35.97 10.29 -26.35
C ILE A 25 34.68 11.04 -26.71
N VAL A 26 34.08 10.74 -27.87
CA VAL A 26 32.82 11.36 -28.29
C VAL A 26 31.69 11.03 -27.30
N VAL A 27 31.58 9.78 -26.85
CA VAL A 27 30.59 9.37 -25.85
C VAL A 27 30.79 10.13 -24.52
N CYS A 28 32.03 10.25 -24.05
CA CYS A 28 32.32 11.03 -22.83
C CYS A 28 31.93 12.50 -22.97
N ILE A 29 32.17 13.13 -24.13
CA ILE A 29 31.79 14.54 -24.37
C ILE A 29 30.26 14.69 -24.35
N VAL A 30 29.52 13.79 -24.99
CA VAL A 30 28.04 13.83 -25.00
C VAL A 30 27.48 13.68 -23.58
N LEU A 31 28.03 12.76 -22.78
CA LEU A 31 27.62 12.58 -21.39
C LEU A 31 27.92 13.82 -20.55
N LEU A 32 29.10 14.43 -20.72
CA LEU A 32 29.47 15.66 -20.01
C LEU A 32 28.52 16.81 -20.37
N TRP A 33 28.16 16.93 -21.64
CA TRP A 33 27.26 17.98 -22.12
C TRP A 33 25.83 17.78 -21.59
N SER A 34 25.37 16.53 -21.48
CA SER A 34 24.08 16.18 -20.89
C SER A 34 24.00 16.46 -19.38
N ALA A 35 25.14 16.52 -18.67
CA ALA A 35 25.17 16.76 -17.22
C ALA A 35 25.05 18.26 -16.84
N ILE A 36 25.34 19.18 -17.76
CA ILE A 36 25.30 20.63 -17.53
C ILE A 36 23.93 21.13 -17.00
N PRO A 37 22.77 20.77 -17.57
CA PRO A 37 21.48 21.27 -17.07
C PRO A 37 21.15 20.75 -15.67
N VAL A 38 21.59 19.54 -15.31
CA VAL A 38 21.37 18.97 -13.97
C VAL A 38 22.16 19.74 -12.92
N ILE A 39 23.42 20.07 -13.22
CA ILE A 39 24.26 20.90 -12.35
C ILE A 39 23.65 22.30 -12.21
N GLY A 40 23.17 22.89 -13.31
CA GLY A 40 22.49 24.18 -13.30
C GLY A 40 21.26 24.17 -12.38
N ALA A 41 20.40 23.15 -12.48
CA ALA A 41 19.21 23.05 -11.65
C ALA A 41 19.54 22.99 -10.15
N VAL A 42 20.58 22.25 -9.75
CA VAL A 42 21.01 22.14 -8.35
C VAL A 42 21.61 23.45 -7.81
N PHE A 43 22.31 24.22 -8.64
CA PHE A 43 22.88 25.49 -8.21
C PHE A 43 21.90 26.67 -8.27
N LEU A 44 20.84 26.59 -9.09
CA LEU A 44 19.77 27.60 -9.18
C LEU A 44 18.66 27.41 -8.15
N THR A 45 18.48 26.21 -7.58
CA THR A 45 17.67 25.99 -6.37
C THR A 45 18.40 26.43 -5.10
N ARG A 46 19.09 27.58 -5.14
CA ARG A 46 19.41 28.30 -3.90
C ARG A 46 18.08 28.71 -3.29
N LEU A 47 17.78 28.07 -2.17
CA LEU A 47 16.61 28.28 -1.33
C LEU A 47 16.28 29.78 -1.26
N PRO A 48 14.99 30.16 -1.45
CA PRO A 48 14.59 31.53 -1.16
C PRO A 48 15.07 31.85 0.25
N GLU A 49 15.84 32.91 0.37
CA GLU A 49 16.30 33.45 1.65
C GLU A 49 15.05 33.51 2.54
N VAL A 50 15.06 32.73 3.62
CA VAL A 50 13.92 32.66 4.55
C VAL A 50 13.83 34.04 5.16
N GLY A 51 13.09 34.92 4.50
CA GLY A 51 12.76 36.24 5.00
C GLY A 51 12.22 36.00 6.39
N THR A 52 12.82 36.64 7.38
CA THR A 52 12.32 36.61 8.75
C THR A 52 10.89 37.12 8.70
N VAL A 53 9.95 36.17 8.66
CA VAL A 53 8.53 36.44 8.83
C VAL A 53 8.44 37.03 10.23
N ASN A 54 8.23 38.34 10.31
CA ASN A 54 7.77 38.96 11.54
C ASN A 54 6.51 38.19 11.91
N LEU A 55 6.59 37.32 12.93
CA LEU A 55 5.41 36.65 13.47
C LEU A 55 4.46 37.78 13.92
N PRO A 56 3.36 38.04 13.20
CA PRO A 56 2.33 38.91 13.74
C PRO A 56 1.78 38.20 14.98
N ASP A 57 1.42 38.97 16.01
CA ASP A 57 0.83 38.53 17.28
C ASP A 57 0.20 37.13 17.21
N THR A 58 0.94 36.14 17.71
CA THR A 58 0.51 34.73 17.67
C THR A 58 -0.83 34.53 18.37
N GLU A 59 -1.13 35.37 19.37
CA GLU A 59 -2.39 35.34 20.11
C GLU A 59 -3.60 35.77 19.24
N ALA A 60 -3.42 36.72 18.32
CA ALA A 60 -4.45 37.12 17.38
C ALA A 60 -4.70 36.05 16.30
N LEU A 61 -3.64 35.35 15.89
CA LEU A 61 -3.74 34.27 14.92
C LEU A 61 -4.38 33.01 15.53
N ASP A 62 -4.06 32.69 16.78
CA ASP A 62 -4.64 31.54 17.50
C ASP A 62 -6.15 31.72 17.72
N THR A 63 -6.59 32.93 18.10
CA THR A 63 -8.02 33.25 18.26
C THR A 63 -8.78 33.24 16.93
N GLN A 64 -8.15 33.70 15.85
CA GLN A 64 -8.73 33.64 14.51
C GLN A 64 -8.83 32.19 14.00
N TYR A 65 -7.83 31.36 14.28
CA TYR A 65 -7.86 29.93 13.92
C TYR A 65 -8.92 29.16 14.72
N ALA A 66 -9.04 29.43 16.02
CA ALA A 66 -10.02 28.77 16.88
C ALA A 66 -11.45 29.05 16.41
N SER A 67 -11.76 30.31 16.06
CA SER A 67 -13.08 30.68 15.53
C SER A 67 -13.36 30.06 14.15
N ALA A 68 -12.39 30.08 13.22
CA ALA A 68 -12.55 29.46 11.90
C ALA A 68 -12.74 27.94 11.94
N MET A 69 -12.10 27.25 12.89
CA MET A 69 -12.30 25.82 13.13
C MET A 69 -13.71 25.52 13.64
N GLN A 70 -14.24 26.38 14.52
CA GLN A 70 -15.57 26.21 15.08
C GLN A 70 -16.66 26.42 14.02
N ASP A 71 -16.55 27.45 13.19
CA ASP A 71 -17.45 27.68 12.06
C ASP A 71 -17.45 26.53 11.04
N SER A 72 -16.26 25.96 10.78
CA SER A 72 -16.12 24.81 9.90
C SER A 72 -16.85 23.59 10.47
N ARG A 73 -16.67 23.32 11.78
CA ARG A 73 -17.32 22.23 12.48
C ARG A 73 -18.85 22.36 12.44
N ASP A 74 -19.38 23.54 12.75
CA ASP A 74 -20.83 23.79 12.74
C ASP A 74 -21.44 23.62 11.33
N THR A 75 -20.67 23.97 10.28
CA THR A 75 -21.09 23.77 8.89
C THR A 75 -21.17 22.28 8.52
N PHE A 76 -20.22 21.46 8.98
CA PHE A 76 -20.22 20.01 8.72
C PHE A 76 -21.28 19.27 9.53
N GLU A 77 -21.47 19.65 10.80
CA GLU A 77 -22.50 19.05 11.66
C GLU A 77 -23.91 19.44 11.20
N GLY A 78 -24.12 20.66 10.68
CA GLY A 78 -25.45 21.13 10.27
C GLY A 78 -25.93 20.70 8.88
N ARG A 79 -25.04 20.29 7.96
CA ARG A 79 -25.39 20.03 6.54
C ARG A 79 -25.06 18.64 6.02
N SER A 80 -24.47 17.78 6.83
CA SER A 80 -24.22 16.40 6.43
C SER A 80 -25.54 15.59 6.43
N PRO A 81 -25.92 14.95 5.31
CA PRO A 81 -27.06 14.03 5.29
C PRO A 81 -26.82 12.75 6.13
N PHE A 82 -25.61 12.60 6.67
CA PHE A 82 -25.22 11.50 7.56
C PHE A 82 -25.14 11.93 9.04
N PHE A 83 -25.30 13.22 9.35
CA PHE A 83 -25.38 13.66 10.74
C PHE A 83 -26.82 13.48 11.23
N VAL A 84 -27.04 12.40 11.97
CA VAL A 84 -28.26 12.20 12.74
C VAL A 84 -28.06 12.96 14.06
N PRO A 85 -28.76 14.08 14.31
CA PRO A 85 -28.65 14.77 15.59
C PRO A 85 -28.96 13.78 16.70
N ASP A 86 -28.16 13.81 17.75
CA ASP A 86 -28.19 12.87 18.86
C ASP A 86 -29.59 12.85 19.46
N ARG A 87 -30.44 11.93 18.99
CA ARG A 87 -31.70 11.65 19.66
C ARG A 87 -31.27 10.98 20.94
N GLN A 88 -31.67 11.55 22.08
CA GLN A 88 -31.67 10.82 23.34
C GLN A 88 -32.56 9.59 23.13
N LEU A 89 -31.94 8.51 22.66
CA LEU A 89 -32.56 7.21 22.52
C LEU A 89 -32.79 6.77 23.96
N GLU A 90 -34.07 6.71 24.37
CA GLU A 90 -34.45 5.97 25.55
C GLU A 90 -33.78 4.60 25.45
N GLU A 91 -32.99 4.26 26.46
CA GLU A 91 -32.19 3.04 26.55
C GLU A 91 -33.15 1.85 26.66
N VAL A 92 -33.68 1.42 25.52
CA VAL A 92 -34.33 0.12 25.39
C VAL A 92 -33.20 -0.89 25.44
N THR A 93 -33.01 -1.52 26.61
CA THR A 93 -32.10 -2.64 26.78
C THR A 93 -32.47 -3.71 25.74
N PRO A 94 -31.66 -3.92 24.68
CA PRO A 94 -31.95 -4.96 23.72
C PRO A 94 -31.65 -6.29 24.43
N ASP A 95 -32.62 -7.19 24.51
CA ASP A 95 -32.33 -8.59 24.85
C ASP A 95 -31.32 -9.10 23.83
N GLU A 96 -30.13 -9.47 24.33
CA GLU A 96 -28.97 -9.93 23.57
C GLU A 96 -29.41 -11.11 22.68
N PRO A 97 -29.46 -10.96 21.35
CA PRO A 97 -29.75 -12.08 20.48
C PRO A 97 -28.58 -13.06 20.58
N ASP A 98 -28.84 -14.33 20.92
CA ASP A 98 -27.83 -15.38 20.90
C ASP A 98 -27.12 -15.34 19.54
N GLU A 99 -25.83 -15.01 19.56
CA GLU A 99 -25.00 -14.97 18.35
C GLU A 99 -25.06 -16.36 17.69
N PRO A 100 -25.44 -16.46 16.41
CA PRO A 100 -25.38 -17.74 15.73
C PRO A 100 -23.95 -18.25 15.80
N ASP A 101 -23.77 -19.52 16.21
CA ASP A 101 -22.53 -20.29 16.10
C ASP A 101 -22.18 -20.42 14.62
N THR A 102 -21.67 -19.32 14.14
CA THR A 102 -21.08 -19.12 12.86
C THR A 102 -19.79 -19.88 12.99
N GLY A 103 -19.71 -21.04 12.33
CA GLY A 103 -18.54 -21.92 12.30
C GLY A 103 -17.32 -21.26 11.65
N TYR A 104 -16.98 -20.05 12.10
CA TYR A 104 -15.90 -19.20 11.69
C TYR A 104 -14.61 -19.87 12.11
N ARG A 105 -13.97 -20.50 11.14
CA ARG A 105 -12.59 -20.89 11.29
C ARG A 105 -11.75 -19.69 10.89
N PRO A 106 -10.85 -19.18 11.75
CA PRO A 106 -9.95 -18.13 11.34
C PRO A 106 -9.00 -18.65 10.25
N TYR A 107 -8.74 -17.82 9.24
CA TYR A 107 -7.67 -18.11 8.29
C TYR A 107 -6.31 -17.97 8.99
N GLY A 108 -5.48 -18.99 8.83
CA GLY A 108 -4.13 -19.13 9.37
C GLY A 108 -3.18 -19.64 8.29
N GLY A 109 -3.55 -19.44 7.02
CA GLY A 109 -2.65 -19.66 5.89
C GLY A 109 -1.68 -18.48 5.73
N PRO A 110 -0.82 -18.53 4.72
CA PRO A 110 0.18 -17.49 4.50
C PRO A 110 -0.47 -16.16 4.13
N LYS A 111 0.17 -15.05 4.52
CA LYS A 111 -0.31 -13.69 4.29
C LYS A 111 -0.17 -13.29 2.82
N LEU A 112 -1.20 -12.64 2.27
CA LEU A 112 -1.16 -12.03 0.93
C LEU A 112 -0.36 -10.73 0.97
N VAL A 113 0.71 -10.64 0.18
CA VAL A 113 1.61 -9.48 0.14
C VAL A 113 1.55 -8.72 -1.20
N GLY A 114 1.04 -9.36 -2.26
CA GLY A 114 0.97 -8.73 -3.57
C GLY A 114 -0.08 -9.35 -4.49
N LEU A 115 -0.65 -8.55 -5.37
CA LEU A 115 -1.51 -8.98 -6.48
C LEU A 115 -0.98 -8.34 -7.76
N VAL A 116 -0.63 -9.15 -8.76
CA VAL A 116 -0.16 -8.67 -10.07
C VAL A 116 -0.86 -9.46 -11.17
N GLY A 117 -1.83 -8.83 -11.83
CA GLY A 117 -2.64 -9.48 -12.86
C GLY A 117 -3.42 -10.68 -12.30
N ALA A 118 -3.20 -11.87 -12.87
CA ALA A 118 -3.84 -13.13 -12.47
C ALA A 118 -3.03 -13.92 -11.41
N ARG A 119 -2.06 -13.27 -10.76
CA ARG A 119 -1.13 -13.88 -9.81
C ARG A 119 -1.22 -13.24 -8.42
N ALA A 120 -1.28 -14.07 -7.40
CA ALA A 120 -1.20 -13.68 -6.00
C ALA A 120 0.16 -14.05 -5.40
N TYR A 121 0.76 -13.13 -4.65
CA TYR A 121 2.04 -13.30 -3.97
C TYR A 121 1.83 -13.40 -2.46
N PHE A 122 2.52 -14.35 -1.85
CA PHE A 122 2.42 -14.67 -0.42
C PHE A 122 3.75 -14.41 0.29
N ASP A 123 3.68 -14.02 1.56
CA ASP A 123 4.85 -13.69 2.39
C ASP A 123 5.79 -14.91 2.54
N GLU A 124 5.19 -16.07 2.81
CA GLU A 124 5.90 -17.33 3.02
C GLU A 124 6.03 -18.15 1.74
N ARG A 125 7.08 -18.98 1.69
CA ARG A 125 7.29 -19.93 0.62
C ARG A 125 6.29 -21.07 0.74
N LEU A 126 5.49 -21.27 -0.31
CA LEU A 126 4.45 -22.27 -0.39
C LEU A 126 5.04 -23.68 -0.52
N SER A 127 4.20 -24.72 -0.38
CA SER A 127 4.65 -26.11 -0.43
C SER A 127 5.20 -26.54 -1.80
N ASN A 128 4.88 -25.81 -2.88
CA ASN A 128 5.48 -26.02 -4.21
C ASN A 128 6.88 -25.39 -4.34
N GLY A 129 7.35 -24.69 -3.31
CA GLY A 129 8.62 -23.98 -3.31
C GLY A 129 8.55 -22.61 -3.98
N GLU A 130 7.38 -22.09 -4.33
CA GLU A 130 7.19 -20.75 -4.90
C GLU A 130 6.55 -19.81 -3.87
N GLN A 131 6.62 -18.49 -4.11
CA GLN A 131 5.95 -17.47 -3.28
C GLN A 131 4.71 -16.90 -3.97
N PHE A 132 4.22 -17.56 -5.01
CA PHE A 132 3.06 -17.09 -5.77
C PHE A 132 2.17 -18.24 -6.20
N LEU A 133 0.92 -17.92 -6.51
CA LEU A 133 -0.03 -18.80 -7.19
C LEU A 133 -0.74 -18.04 -8.30
N ASP A 134 -0.97 -18.72 -9.42
CA ASP A 134 -1.90 -18.25 -10.45
C ASP A 134 -3.33 -18.76 -10.14
N ILE A 135 -4.35 -18.09 -10.69
CA ILE A 135 -5.75 -18.50 -10.50
C ILE A 135 -5.95 -19.96 -10.95
N GLY A 136 -6.58 -20.77 -10.09
CA GLY A 136 -6.82 -22.19 -10.30
C GLY A 136 -5.67 -23.11 -9.88
N GLN A 137 -4.51 -22.57 -9.49
CA GLN A 137 -3.42 -23.37 -8.95
C GLN A 137 -3.62 -23.72 -7.48
N ARG A 138 -2.95 -24.80 -7.05
CA ARG A 138 -2.97 -25.30 -5.68
C ARG A 138 -1.56 -25.66 -5.24
N ALA A 139 -1.15 -25.16 -4.07
CA ALA A 139 0.06 -25.56 -3.36
C ALA A 139 -0.34 -26.11 -1.98
N GLY A 140 -0.31 -27.43 -1.84
CA GLY A 140 -0.63 -28.11 -0.59
C GLY A 140 -2.10 -27.94 -0.22
N ASN A 141 -2.36 -27.26 0.91
CA ASN A 141 -3.72 -26.99 1.37
C ASN A 141 -4.27 -25.63 0.92
N LEU A 142 -3.48 -24.82 0.21
CA LEU A 142 -3.86 -23.52 -0.30
C LEU A 142 -4.15 -23.59 -1.80
N SER A 143 -5.28 -23.04 -2.25
CA SER A 143 -5.60 -22.87 -3.66
C SER A 143 -6.15 -21.47 -3.92
N LEU A 144 -5.73 -20.86 -5.03
CA LEU A 144 -6.23 -19.54 -5.43
C LEU A 144 -7.45 -19.73 -6.33
N VAL A 145 -8.63 -19.31 -5.86
CA VAL A 145 -9.90 -19.49 -6.57
C VAL A 145 -10.13 -18.33 -7.54
N ARG A 146 -9.96 -17.10 -7.05
CA ARG A 146 -10.19 -15.88 -7.83
C ARG A 146 -9.41 -14.72 -7.24
N ILE A 147 -9.01 -13.78 -8.08
CA ILE A 147 -8.47 -12.49 -7.63
C ILE A 147 -9.55 -11.44 -7.86
N ARG A 148 -9.76 -10.57 -6.87
CA ARG A 148 -10.65 -9.42 -6.90
C ARG A 148 -9.80 -8.14 -6.73
N PRO A 149 -9.21 -7.63 -7.82
CA PRO A 149 -8.40 -6.42 -7.75
C PRO A 149 -9.21 -5.22 -7.24
N PRO A 150 -8.59 -4.26 -6.54
CA PRO A 150 -7.15 -4.17 -6.27
C PRO A 150 -6.70 -4.88 -4.99
N TRP A 151 -7.65 -5.24 -4.11
CA TRP A 151 -7.35 -5.47 -2.69
C TRP A 151 -7.69 -6.87 -2.18
N TYR A 152 -8.37 -7.74 -2.93
CA TYR A 152 -8.88 -8.99 -2.38
C TYR A 152 -8.52 -10.20 -3.24
N ALA A 153 -8.39 -11.36 -2.61
CA ALA A 153 -8.31 -12.65 -3.28
C ALA A 153 -9.16 -13.69 -2.55
N ASP A 154 -9.85 -14.53 -3.33
CA ASP A 154 -10.59 -15.68 -2.84
C ASP A 154 -9.66 -16.88 -2.85
N VAL A 155 -9.35 -17.41 -1.67
CA VAL A 155 -8.48 -18.58 -1.50
C VAL A 155 -9.23 -19.71 -0.81
N ARG A 156 -8.95 -20.94 -1.21
CA ARG A 156 -9.40 -22.13 -0.50
C ARG A 156 -8.26 -22.64 0.37
N TRP A 157 -8.48 -22.68 1.68
CA TRP A 157 -7.51 -23.19 2.66
C TRP A 157 -8.15 -24.26 3.55
N ASN A 158 -7.54 -25.44 3.63
CA ASN A 158 -8.08 -26.59 4.38
C ASN A 158 -9.55 -26.93 4.03
N SER A 159 -9.92 -26.79 2.75
CA SER A 159 -11.28 -27.01 2.22
C SER A 159 -12.33 -25.95 2.55
N TYR A 160 -11.93 -24.82 3.15
CA TYR A 160 -12.80 -23.66 3.37
C TYR A 160 -12.39 -22.51 2.46
N ASP A 161 -13.38 -21.74 2.01
CA ASP A 161 -13.17 -20.57 1.16
C ASP A 161 -13.06 -19.31 2.03
N TYR A 162 -12.01 -18.53 1.79
CA TYR A 162 -11.67 -17.31 2.51
C TYR A 162 -11.48 -16.17 1.53
N GLU A 163 -11.96 -14.99 1.90
CA GLU A 163 -11.57 -13.74 1.29
C GLU A 163 -10.39 -13.17 2.08
N ILE A 164 -9.24 -12.98 1.42
CA ILE A 164 -8.07 -12.39 2.05
C ILE A 164 -7.79 -11.02 1.43
N ALA A 165 -7.63 -10.01 2.29
CA ALA A 165 -7.29 -8.67 1.87
C ALA A 165 -5.76 -8.49 1.75
N LEU A 166 -5.37 -7.70 0.76
CA LEU A 166 -4.01 -7.26 0.53
C LEU A 166 -3.63 -6.27 1.65
N PHE A 167 -2.50 -6.51 2.30
CA PHE A 167 -2.00 -5.69 3.41
C PHE A 167 -2.80 -5.73 4.71
N ASP A 168 -3.64 -6.74 4.97
CA ASP A 168 -4.31 -6.77 6.27
C ASP A 168 -3.28 -6.91 7.41
N ILE A 169 -3.16 -5.84 8.21
CA ILE A 169 -2.25 -5.75 9.36
C ILE A 169 -2.91 -6.40 10.60
N THR A 170 -4.21 -6.71 10.53
CA THR A 170 -5.02 -7.12 11.68
C THR A 170 -5.95 -8.30 11.33
N GLY A 171 -5.37 -9.41 10.87
CA GLY A 171 -6.08 -10.69 10.74
C GLY A 171 -7.07 -10.76 9.56
N PRO A 172 -7.55 -11.97 9.22
CA PRO A 172 -8.35 -12.20 8.02
C PRO A 172 -9.79 -11.65 8.13
N ILE A 173 -10.28 -11.03 7.06
CA ILE A 173 -11.68 -10.60 6.90
C ILE A 173 -12.52 -11.82 6.49
N TYR A 174 -13.36 -12.26 7.42
CA TYR A 174 -14.53 -13.15 7.34
C TYR A 174 -14.66 -14.13 6.15
N ALA A 175 -14.80 -15.42 6.45
CA ALA A 175 -15.27 -16.41 5.49
C ALA A 175 -16.71 -16.09 5.08
N ALA A 176 -16.98 -15.95 3.78
CA ALA A 176 -18.34 -15.85 3.29
C ALA A 176 -19.07 -17.17 3.64
N PRO A 177 -20.25 -17.13 4.29
CA PRO A 177 -21.01 -18.34 4.54
C PRO A 177 -21.35 -18.96 3.18
N THR A 178 -20.70 -20.07 2.86
CA THR A 178 -21.09 -20.91 1.73
C THR A 178 -22.50 -21.39 2.02
N GLY A 179 -23.48 -20.81 1.33
CA GLY A 179 -24.89 -21.13 1.47
C GLY A 179 -25.13 -22.61 1.19
N ASP A 180 -25.11 -23.41 2.24
CA ASP A 180 -25.67 -24.75 2.26
C ASP A 180 -27.17 -24.60 2.48
N SER A 181 -27.96 -24.70 1.41
CA SER A 181 -29.42 -24.77 1.50
C SER A 181 -29.80 -26.18 2.01
N GLY A 182 -29.55 -26.41 3.29
CA GLY A 182 -29.75 -27.69 3.97
C GLY A 182 -30.87 -27.62 5.00
N ASN A 183 -32.08 -27.91 4.52
CA ASN A 183 -33.27 -28.37 5.23
C ASN A 183 -33.02 -29.12 6.57
N GLY A 184 -33.73 -28.79 7.66
CA GLY A 184 -33.94 -29.72 8.79
C GLY A 184 -33.96 -29.15 10.22
N ASP A 185 -35.17 -28.81 10.68
CA ASP A 185 -35.80 -29.27 11.93
C ASP A 185 -35.12 -29.06 13.32
N GLY A 186 -35.68 -28.11 14.09
CA GLY A 186 -36.23 -28.34 15.45
C GLY A 186 -35.31 -28.55 16.66
N ASN A 187 -35.28 -27.55 17.57
CA ASN A 187 -35.27 -27.62 19.05
C ASN A 187 -34.68 -26.29 19.56
N LEU A 188 -35.41 -25.30 20.09
CA LEU A 188 -36.24 -25.28 21.30
C LEU A 188 -35.68 -26.16 22.42
N PHE A 189 -35.11 -25.48 23.44
CA PHE A 189 -34.65 -25.95 24.75
C PHE A 189 -33.18 -26.40 24.89
N GLY A 190 -32.40 -25.67 25.72
CA GLY A 190 -31.39 -26.32 26.57
C GLY A 190 -30.12 -25.55 27.00
N THR A 191 -30.26 -24.63 27.95
CA THR A 191 -29.39 -24.50 29.15
C THR A 191 -27.85 -24.64 29.07
N GLY A 192 -27.15 -23.50 29.07
CA GLY A 192 -26.22 -23.04 30.12
C GLY A 192 -24.96 -23.86 30.50
N SER A 193 -23.79 -23.24 30.38
CA SER A 193 -22.69 -23.44 31.35
C SER A 193 -21.71 -22.27 31.39
N ARG A 194 -21.75 -21.54 32.52
CA ARG A 194 -20.81 -20.49 32.91
C ARG A 194 -19.44 -21.10 33.24
N GLY A 195 -18.37 -20.51 32.75
CA GLY A 195 -17.02 -21.00 33.01
C GLY A 195 -15.86 -20.03 32.78
N ASN A 196 -15.74 -19.05 33.69
CA ASN A 196 -14.47 -18.61 34.29
C ASN A 196 -13.48 -17.77 33.44
N GLN A 197 -13.65 -16.44 33.51
CA GLN A 197 -12.61 -15.46 33.22
C GLN A 197 -11.48 -15.57 34.26
N ARG A 198 -10.37 -16.21 33.87
CA ARG A 198 -9.09 -16.04 34.57
C ARG A 198 -8.30 -14.94 33.89
N SER A 199 -8.22 -13.81 34.59
CA SER A 199 -7.19 -12.80 34.43
C SER A 199 -5.81 -13.47 34.30
N GLN A 200 -5.20 -13.39 33.12
CA GLN A 200 -3.77 -13.63 32.97
C GLN A 200 -3.07 -12.29 32.96
N GLU A 201 -2.40 -12.02 34.08
CA GLU A 201 -1.38 -10.99 34.24
C GLU A 201 -0.30 -11.20 33.17
N VAL A 202 -0.07 -10.18 32.35
CA VAL A 202 1.04 -10.18 31.38
C VAL A 202 2.26 -9.55 32.06
N PRO A 203 3.39 -10.25 32.20
CA PRO A 203 4.57 -9.71 32.83
C PRO A 203 5.25 -8.67 31.93
N PHE A 204 5.48 -7.47 32.48
CA PHE A 204 6.28 -6.42 31.86
C PHE A 204 7.76 -6.85 31.80
N GLY A 205 8.12 -7.46 30.68
CA GLY A 205 9.51 -7.74 30.33
C GLY A 205 10.22 -6.48 29.82
N ARG A 206 11.15 -5.96 30.63
CA ARG A 206 12.24 -5.05 30.21
C ARG A 206 12.82 -5.48 28.86
N ARG A 207 12.74 -4.63 27.83
CA ARG A 207 13.58 -4.76 26.63
C ARG A 207 14.49 -3.54 26.52
N GLY A 208 15.78 -3.81 26.68
CA GLY A 208 16.84 -2.82 26.63
C GLY A 208 16.94 -2.16 25.27
N GLY A 209 17.24 -0.86 25.29
CA GLY A 209 17.57 -0.08 24.11
C GLY A 209 18.92 -0.47 23.54
N ARG A 210 18.95 -0.64 22.21
CA ARG A 210 20.11 -0.35 21.37
C ARG A 210 19.74 -0.51 19.91
N GLY A 211 20.12 0.48 19.11
CA GLY A 211 20.34 0.30 17.67
C GLY A 211 19.53 1.23 16.79
N ASP A 212 19.94 2.50 16.76
CA ASP A 212 20.25 3.25 15.53
C ASP A 212 19.82 2.57 14.23
N ARG A 213 18.73 3.05 13.61
CA ARG A 213 18.59 3.04 12.15
C ARG A 213 17.93 4.33 11.68
N LEU A 214 18.77 5.12 11.02
CA LEU A 214 18.48 6.08 9.97
C LEU A 214 17.14 5.80 9.27
N PHE A 215 16.23 6.76 9.36
CA PHE A 215 15.10 6.87 8.45
C PHE A 215 15.59 7.51 7.15
N ASP A 216 15.53 6.73 6.07
CA ASP A 216 15.64 7.21 4.70
C ASP A 216 14.21 7.57 4.24
N THR A 217 13.91 8.87 4.20
CA THR A 217 12.65 9.41 3.71
C THR A 217 12.80 9.75 2.23
N SER A 218 12.76 8.74 1.36
CA SER A 218 12.56 8.95 -0.07
C SER A 218 11.07 9.23 -0.31
N ASN A 219 10.74 10.51 -0.30
CA ASN A 219 9.43 11.06 -0.63
C ASN A 219 9.35 11.17 -2.16
N ASP A 220 9.01 10.07 -2.83
CA ASP A 220 8.74 10.07 -4.27
C ASP A 220 7.30 10.53 -4.53
N ASP A 221 7.21 11.78 -4.99
CA ASP A 221 6.28 12.36 -5.95
C ASP A 221 4.95 11.62 -6.22
N ILE A 222 3.91 12.05 -5.51
CA ILE A 222 2.52 11.86 -5.94
C ILE A 222 2.22 12.96 -6.97
N GLY A 223 2.29 12.60 -8.25
CA GLY A 223 1.91 13.45 -9.37
C GLY A 223 0.41 13.77 -9.37
N ILE A 224 0.05 14.99 -8.97
CA ILE A 224 -1.29 15.54 -9.17
C ILE A 224 -1.39 16.07 -10.61
N PRO A 225 -2.33 15.59 -11.44
CA PRO A 225 -2.55 16.16 -12.76
C PRO A 225 -3.09 17.59 -12.63
N ARG A 226 -2.36 18.56 -13.18
CA ARG A 226 -2.83 19.95 -13.32
C ARG A 226 -4.01 19.96 -14.29
N GLY A 227 -5.18 20.31 -13.75
CA GLY A 227 -6.41 20.52 -14.53
C GLY A 227 -6.22 21.62 -15.55
N ASN A 228 -6.81 21.39 -16.72
CA ASN A 228 -6.84 22.28 -17.87
C ASN A 228 -7.42 23.66 -17.51
N ASP A 229 -6.69 24.71 -17.87
CA ASP A 229 -7.16 26.08 -17.92
C ASP A 229 -8.36 26.18 -18.87
N LEU A 230 -9.55 26.33 -18.28
CA LEU A 230 -10.76 26.69 -19.01
C LEU A 230 -10.70 28.21 -19.28
N PHE A 231 -10.16 28.59 -20.43
CA PHE A 231 -10.26 29.94 -20.95
C PHE A 231 -11.72 30.25 -21.27
N ILE A 232 -12.38 31.01 -20.39
CA ILE A 232 -13.66 31.68 -20.70
C ILE A 232 -13.30 32.98 -21.42
N GLN A 233 -13.59 33.05 -22.73
CA GLN A 233 -13.56 34.32 -23.47
C GLN A 233 -14.78 35.16 -23.06
N PRO A 234 -14.62 36.46 -22.76
CA PRO A 234 -15.76 37.35 -22.60
C PRO A 234 -16.40 37.62 -23.97
N GLU A 235 -17.71 37.37 -24.07
CA GLU A 235 -18.53 37.86 -25.18
C GLU A 235 -18.68 39.39 -25.02
N ASP A 236 -18.23 40.12 -26.04
CA ASP A 236 -18.50 41.55 -26.20
C ASP A 236 -20.00 41.77 -26.43
N ASN A 237 -20.57 42.74 -25.71
CA ASN A 237 -21.91 43.30 -25.93
C ASN A 237 -21.83 44.82 -25.85
#